data_AF-A0A7V5HID9-F1
#
_entry.id   AF-A0A7V5HID9-F1
#
_cell.length_a   1.000
_cell.length_b   1.000
_cell.length_c   1.000
_cell.angle_alpha   90.00
_cell.angle_beta   90.00
_cell.angle_gamma   90.00
#
_symmetry.space_group_name_H-M   'P 1'
#
loop_
_entity.id
_entity.type
_entity.pdbx_description
1 polymer ?
#
loop_
_entity_poly.entity_id
_entity_poly.type
_entity_poly.pdbx_seq_one_letter_code
_entity_poly.pdbx_strand_id
1 'polypeptide(L)'
;MPGLSEAQNRSLFSLWCMMAAPLIAGNDLRQMSESTRQILTNIEVIAIDQDPLGIQGHIIRQEGQISIWGQKKLFDGSQAVLIFNQNNSPSQVTISWDELGFSRAASLYVRDLWKHQTTGPITRGLSVTVPPNDVIMLRLSRSKDFPLPPIISADTYLISLHSKSSKPEKLSASLTIHNAGKVDLPLWKVHGPLPPWLFVKITKKGNNQIITNQINTAGLSPGYYHTIVRLDNTEPISKRPMSAFYYEVELEVK
;
A
#
# COMPACT_ATOMS: atom_id res chain seq x y z
N MET A 1 16.44 -11.33 6.13
CA MET A 1 16.39 -12.69 5.53
C MET A 1 17.73 -13.37 5.75
N PRO A 2 17.78 -14.69 5.98
CA PRO A 2 19.05 -15.40 6.19
C PRO A 2 19.96 -15.25 4.97
N GLY A 3 21.28 -15.20 5.19
CA GLY A 3 22.29 -15.10 4.12
C GLY A 3 22.61 -13.69 3.62
N LEU A 4 21.91 -12.65 4.09
CA LEU A 4 22.19 -11.25 3.78
C LEU A 4 22.43 -10.45 5.07
N SER A 5 23.34 -9.47 5.02
CA SER A 5 23.47 -8.46 6.07
C SER A 5 22.20 -7.59 6.18
N GLU A 6 22.06 -6.81 7.26
CA GLU A 6 20.94 -5.87 7.39
C GLU A 6 20.91 -4.84 6.24
N ALA A 7 22.06 -4.26 5.89
CA ALA A 7 22.21 -3.33 4.78
C ALA A 7 21.77 -3.93 3.45
N GLN A 8 22.14 -5.18 3.18
CA GLN A 8 21.72 -5.89 1.96
C GLN A 8 20.22 -6.23 1.98
N ASN A 9 19.66 -6.60 3.14
CA ASN A 9 18.22 -6.80 3.28
C ASN A 9 17.44 -5.49 3.05
N ARG A 10 17.96 -4.37 3.58
CA ARG A 10 17.40 -3.03 3.36
C ARG A 10 17.44 -2.64 1.89
N SER A 11 18.56 -2.94 1.22
CA SER A 11 18.74 -2.72 -0.22
C SER A 11 17.76 -3.55 -1.04
N LEU A 12 17.67 -4.85 -0.77
CA LEU A 12 16.74 -5.77 -1.43
C LEU A 12 15.30 -5.27 -1.33
N PHE A 13 14.84 -5.00 -0.11
CA PHE A 13 13.47 -4.56 0.13
C PHE A 13 13.16 -3.22 -0.56
N SER A 14 14.08 -2.26 -0.47
CA SER A 14 13.90 -0.93 -1.06
C SER A 14 13.87 -0.99 -2.60
N LEU A 15 14.71 -1.83 -3.22
CA LEU A 15 14.71 -2.03 -4.67
C LEU A 15 13.41 -2.69 -5.15
N TRP A 16 12.91 -3.71 -4.44
CA TRP A 16 11.61 -4.32 -4.74
C TRP A 16 10.49 -3.27 -4.72
N CYS A 17 10.47 -2.42 -3.69
CA CYS A 17 9.48 -1.35 -3.57
C CYS A 17 9.60 -0.29 -4.68
N MET A 18 10.83 0.07 -5.07
CA MET A 18 11.04 0.97 -6.21
C MET A 18 10.52 0.38 -7.52
N MET A 19 10.62 -0.93 -7.71
CA MET A 19 10.13 -1.62 -8.91
C MET A 19 8.62 -1.90 -8.90
N ALA A 20 7.90 -1.58 -7.81
CA ALA A 20 6.50 -1.99 -7.61
C ALA A 20 6.35 -3.53 -7.75
N ALA A 21 7.30 -4.27 -7.20
CA ALA A 21 7.34 -5.72 -7.29
C ALA A 21 6.49 -6.37 -6.18
N PRO A 22 5.87 -7.54 -6.43
CA PRO A 22 5.12 -8.24 -5.38
C PRO A 22 5.97 -8.49 -4.12
N LEU A 23 5.50 -8.00 -2.96
CA LEU A 23 6.15 -8.18 -1.67
C LEU A 23 5.68 -9.48 -1.01
N ILE A 24 6.33 -10.60 -1.35
CA ILE A 24 6.04 -11.92 -0.77
C ILE A 24 7.21 -12.33 0.12
N ALA A 25 6.96 -12.44 1.43
CA ALA A 25 7.98 -12.83 2.40
C ALA A 25 8.35 -14.32 2.26
N GLY A 26 9.57 -14.60 1.78
CA GLY A 26 10.08 -15.96 1.58
C GLY A 26 10.85 -16.55 2.76
N ASN A 27 10.66 -16.05 3.99
CA ASN A 27 11.40 -16.46 5.18
C ASN A 27 10.50 -17.15 6.23
N ASP A 28 11.11 -17.87 7.18
CA ASP A 28 10.37 -18.41 8.33
C ASP A 28 9.95 -17.28 9.27
N LEU A 29 8.65 -16.95 9.26
CA LEU A 29 8.08 -15.89 10.08
C LEU A 29 8.15 -16.19 11.58
N ARG A 30 8.26 -17.47 11.99
CA ARG A 30 8.32 -17.89 13.40
C ARG A 30 9.69 -17.64 14.01
N GLN A 31 10.73 -17.56 13.17
CA GLN A 31 12.13 -17.42 13.57
C GLN A 31 12.78 -16.17 12.95
N MET A 32 11.96 -15.22 12.51
CA MET A 32 12.45 -13.98 11.89
C MET A 32 13.14 -13.08 12.93
N SER A 33 14.33 -12.58 12.59
CA SER A 33 15.01 -11.59 13.42
C SER A 33 14.21 -10.29 13.51
N GLU A 34 14.32 -9.57 14.63
CA GLU A 34 13.66 -8.28 14.80
C GLU A 34 14.10 -7.26 13.72
N SER A 35 15.38 -7.29 13.32
CA SER A 35 15.88 -6.46 12.22
C SER A 35 15.21 -6.78 10.88
N THR A 36 14.99 -8.06 10.56
CA THR A 36 14.27 -8.45 9.34
C THR A 36 12.81 -8.02 9.43
N ARG A 37 12.18 -8.18 10.61
CA ARG A 37 10.82 -7.73 10.85
C ARG A 37 10.67 -6.23 10.58
N GLN A 38 11.54 -5.41 11.18
CA GLN A 38 11.52 -3.95 11.01
C GLN A 38 11.65 -3.54 9.54
N ILE A 39 12.50 -4.23 8.77
CA ILE A 39 12.62 -4.01 7.32
C ILE A 39 11.29 -4.33 6.62
N LEU A 40 10.76 -5.55 6.82
CA LEU A 40 9.57 -6.02 6.13
C LEU A 40 8.27 -5.32 6.57
N THR A 41 8.27 -4.62 7.71
CA THR A 41 7.13 -3.88 8.22
C THR A 41 7.31 -2.36 8.18
N ASN A 42 8.32 -1.82 7.48
CA ASN A 42 8.48 -0.38 7.34
C ASN A 42 7.37 0.21 6.46
N ILE A 43 6.39 0.84 7.11
CA ILE A 43 5.18 1.38 6.48
C ILE A 43 5.47 2.46 5.44
N GLU A 44 6.54 3.24 5.59
CA GLU A 44 6.89 4.30 4.63
C GLU A 44 7.49 3.73 3.35
N VAL A 45 8.27 2.66 3.47
CA VAL A 45 8.86 1.96 2.31
C VAL A 45 7.81 1.11 1.60
N ILE A 46 6.96 0.40 2.35
CA ILE A 46 5.80 -0.33 1.81
C ILE A 46 4.87 0.62 1.06
N ALA A 47 4.65 1.84 1.56
CA ALA A 47 3.81 2.82 0.88
C ALA A 47 4.35 3.27 -0.48
N ILE A 48 5.65 3.13 -0.74
CA ILE A 48 6.24 3.36 -2.07
C ILE A 48 5.87 2.23 -3.02
N ASP A 49 5.94 0.99 -2.56
CA ASP A 49 5.54 -0.19 -3.33
C ASP A 49 4.04 -0.16 -3.65
N GLN A 50 3.22 0.05 -2.62
CA GLN A 50 1.75 0.03 -2.64
C GLN A 50 1.13 1.36 -3.10
N ASP A 51 1.91 2.25 -3.72
CA ASP A 51 1.39 3.50 -4.24
C ASP A 51 0.30 3.23 -5.29
N PRO A 52 -0.91 3.83 -5.16
CA PRO A 52 -2.04 3.49 -6.01
C PRO A 52 -1.86 3.88 -7.50
N LEU A 53 -0.84 4.66 -7.85
CA LEU A 53 -0.52 4.91 -9.26
C LEU A 53 0.12 3.69 -9.93
N GLY A 54 0.70 2.75 -9.17
CA GLY A 54 1.33 1.54 -9.72
C GLY A 54 2.51 1.82 -10.65
N ILE A 55 3.12 3.01 -10.55
CA ILE A 55 4.24 3.41 -11.41
C ILE A 55 5.53 2.81 -10.84
N GLN A 56 6.28 2.07 -11.65
CA GLN A 56 7.64 1.63 -11.29
C GLN A 56 8.66 2.77 -11.42
N GLY A 57 9.68 2.77 -10.56
CA GLY A 57 10.89 3.57 -10.74
C GLY A 57 11.85 2.93 -11.74
N HIS A 58 12.84 3.70 -12.16
CA HIS A 58 13.90 3.21 -13.05
C HIS A 58 15.22 3.88 -12.69
N ILE A 59 16.33 3.28 -13.15
CA ILE A 59 17.67 3.86 -13.00
C ILE A 59 17.76 5.10 -13.88
N ILE A 60 18.03 6.26 -13.27
CA ILE A 60 18.24 7.53 -13.98
C ILE A 60 19.73 7.84 -14.18
N ARG A 61 20.59 7.27 -13.33
CA ARG A 61 22.04 7.42 -13.41
C ARG A 61 22.74 6.20 -12.81
N GLN A 62 23.77 5.72 -13.51
CA GLN A 62 24.62 4.62 -13.09
C GLN A 62 26.09 5.07 -13.16
N GLU A 63 26.82 4.93 -12.06
CA GLU A 63 28.24 5.30 -11.97
C GLU A 63 28.99 4.17 -11.27
N GLY A 64 29.58 3.27 -12.07
CA GLY A 64 30.20 2.05 -11.56
C GLY A 64 29.20 1.22 -10.73
N GLN A 65 29.51 1.04 -9.44
CA GLN A 65 28.70 0.29 -8.48
C GLN A 65 27.65 1.15 -7.73
N ILE A 66 27.47 2.41 -8.15
CA ILE A 66 26.39 3.27 -7.66
C ILE A 66 25.27 3.33 -8.70
N SER A 67 24.03 3.10 -8.26
CA SER A 67 22.84 3.30 -9.07
C SER A 67 21.88 4.26 -8.38
N ILE A 68 21.37 5.24 -9.12
CA ILE A 68 20.31 6.14 -8.66
C ILE A 68 19.04 5.77 -9.43
N TRP A 69 18.01 5.43 -8.67
CA TRP A 69 16.66 5.19 -9.14
C TRP A 69 15.81 6.42 -8.82
N GLY A 70 14.95 6.83 -9.74
CA GLY A 70 14.12 8.01 -9.55
C GLY A 70 12.88 8.00 -10.42
N GLN A 71 12.24 9.17 -10.50
CA GLN A 71 11.07 9.42 -11.36
C GLN A 71 9.84 8.53 -11.11
N LYS A 72 9.84 7.71 -10.04
CA LYS A 72 8.63 7.06 -9.54
C LYS A 72 7.72 8.11 -8.92
N LYS A 73 6.74 8.59 -9.69
CA LYS A 73 5.71 9.54 -9.23
C LYS A 73 4.73 8.82 -8.31
N LEU A 74 4.34 9.51 -7.25
CA LEU A 74 3.42 9.01 -6.22
C LEU A 74 2.09 9.77 -6.25
N PHE A 75 1.07 9.19 -5.63
CA PHE A 75 -0.32 9.66 -5.71
C PHE A 75 -0.52 11.12 -5.24
N ASP A 76 0.31 11.61 -4.33
CA ASP A 76 0.25 12.97 -3.78
C ASP A 76 1.10 13.98 -4.56
N GLY A 77 1.63 13.59 -5.72
CA GLY A 77 2.51 14.41 -6.55
C GLY A 77 3.96 14.47 -6.07
N SER A 78 4.30 13.74 -5.00
CA SER A 78 5.69 13.54 -4.59
C SER A 78 6.39 12.50 -5.50
N GLN A 79 7.70 12.34 -5.32
CA GLN A 79 8.51 11.39 -6.08
C GLN A 79 9.40 10.56 -5.16
N ALA A 80 9.49 9.25 -5.41
CA ALA A 80 10.43 8.38 -4.72
C ALA A 80 11.79 8.35 -5.45
N VAL A 81 12.87 8.36 -4.67
CA VAL A 81 14.25 8.29 -5.13
C VAL A 81 15.01 7.28 -4.28
N LEU A 82 15.84 6.46 -4.90
CA LEU A 82 16.67 5.49 -4.20
C LEU A 82 18.09 5.57 -4.72
N ILE A 83 19.05 5.60 -3.82
CA ILE A 83 20.47 5.53 -4.13
C ILE A 83 20.99 4.24 -3.56
N PHE A 84 21.56 3.39 -4.41
CA PHE A 84 22.12 2.10 -4.02
C PHE A 84 23.62 2.10 -4.22
N ASN A 85 24.34 1.78 -3.15
CA ASN A 85 25.79 1.63 -3.18
C ASN A 85 26.17 0.16 -3.05
N GLN A 86 26.63 -0.44 -4.14
CA GLN A 86 27.13 -1.81 -4.17
C GLN A 86 28.61 -1.92 -3.79
N ASN A 87 29.32 -0.79 -3.63
CA ASN A 87 30.70 -0.84 -3.19
C ASN A 87 30.83 -1.35 -1.76
N ASN A 88 32.03 -1.85 -1.44
CA ASN A 88 32.41 -2.24 -0.08
C ASN A 88 32.91 -1.06 0.78
N SER A 89 32.80 0.18 0.29
CA SER A 89 33.10 1.41 1.02
C SER A 89 31.95 2.43 0.93
N PRO A 90 31.83 3.37 1.89
CA PRO A 90 30.89 4.48 1.78
C PRO A 90 31.16 5.31 0.53
N SER A 91 30.09 5.78 -0.12
CA SER A 91 30.18 6.60 -1.33
C SER A 91 29.38 7.89 -1.16
N GLN A 92 30.01 9.03 -1.46
CA GLN A 92 29.33 10.32 -1.51
C GLN A 92 28.65 10.47 -2.87
N VAL A 93 27.35 10.72 -2.88
CA VAL A 93 26.53 10.87 -4.07
C VAL A 93 25.84 12.23 -4.02
N THR A 94 25.98 13.01 -5.10
CA THR A 94 25.26 14.28 -5.26
C THR A 94 24.19 14.10 -6.30
N ILE A 95 22.96 14.52 -5.98
CA ILE A 95 21.80 14.49 -6.85
C ILE A 95 21.32 15.90 -7.14
N SER A 96 21.08 16.26 -8.39
CA SER A 96 20.46 17.53 -8.78
C SER A 96 18.95 17.38 -9.02
N TRP A 97 18.19 18.46 -8.81
CA TRP A 97 16.74 18.44 -9.02
C TRP A 97 16.35 18.27 -10.49
N ASP A 98 17.15 18.78 -11.41
CA ASP A 98 16.92 18.64 -12.85
C ASP A 98 17.11 17.21 -13.36
N GLU A 99 18.03 16.42 -12.79
CA GLU A 99 18.17 15.00 -13.17
C GLU A 99 16.93 14.18 -12.78
N LEU A 100 16.20 14.63 -11.75
CA LEU A 100 14.95 14.04 -11.27
C LEU A 100 13.70 14.60 -11.97
N GLY A 101 13.88 15.50 -12.95
CA GLY A 101 12.80 16.11 -13.73
C GLY A 101 12.09 17.28 -13.02
N PHE A 102 12.64 17.80 -11.92
CA PHE A 102 12.18 19.03 -11.30
C PHE A 102 12.91 20.25 -11.88
N SER A 103 12.32 21.44 -11.77
CA SER A 103 13.07 22.66 -12.08
C SER A 103 14.25 22.83 -11.12
N ARG A 104 15.41 23.30 -11.60
CA ARG A 104 16.59 23.57 -10.75
C ARG A 104 16.31 24.52 -9.57
N ALA A 105 15.35 25.43 -9.73
CA ALA A 105 14.90 26.36 -8.70
C ALA A 105 13.84 25.77 -7.75
N ALA A 106 13.45 24.52 -7.91
CA ALA A 106 12.47 23.88 -7.03
C ALA A 106 12.98 23.85 -5.59
N SER A 107 12.07 24.12 -4.65
CA SER A 107 12.30 24.02 -3.22
C SER A 107 11.54 22.79 -2.72
N LEU A 108 12.27 21.74 -2.33
CA LEU A 108 11.70 20.42 -2.03
C LEU A 108 12.05 20.00 -0.60
N TYR A 109 11.07 19.53 0.15
CA TYR A 109 11.30 18.74 1.35
C TYR A 109 11.75 17.34 0.96
N VAL A 110 12.62 16.75 1.78
CA VAL A 110 13.20 15.42 1.58
C VAL A 110 12.92 14.57 2.80
N ARG A 111 12.25 13.43 2.60
CA ARG A 111 11.93 12.45 3.64
C ARG A 111 12.83 11.22 3.48
N ASP A 112 13.67 10.94 4.45
CA ASP A 112 14.43 9.67 4.52
C ASP A 112 13.54 8.57 5.11
N LEU A 113 13.17 7.59 4.29
CA LEU A 113 12.15 6.58 4.63
C LEU A 113 12.67 5.53 5.62
N TRP A 114 13.99 5.40 5.76
CA TRP A 114 14.62 4.48 6.71
C TRP A 114 14.96 5.14 8.03
N LYS A 115 15.39 6.41 8.00
CA LYS A 115 15.70 7.17 9.22
C LYS A 115 14.48 7.81 9.87
N HIS A 116 13.37 7.81 9.16
CA HIS A 116 12.16 8.51 9.55
C HIS A 116 12.37 10.03 9.84
N GLN A 117 13.28 10.70 9.11
CA GLN A 117 13.52 12.14 9.22
C GLN A 117 13.11 12.91 7.96
N THR A 118 12.62 14.15 8.15
CA THR A 118 12.36 15.13 7.10
C THR A 118 13.38 16.25 7.17
N THR A 119 13.93 16.65 6.03
CA THR A 119 14.80 17.81 5.89
C THR A 119 14.29 18.77 4.81
N GLY A 120 14.79 20.01 4.84
CA GLY A 120 14.49 21.03 3.85
C GLY A 120 13.46 22.08 4.27
N PRO A 121 12.96 22.86 3.31
CA PRO A 121 13.08 22.60 1.88
C PRO A 121 14.50 22.89 1.36
N ILE A 122 14.96 22.10 0.40
CA ILE A 122 16.30 22.16 -0.21
C ILE A 122 16.14 22.57 -1.68
N THR A 123 17.06 23.40 -2.17
CA THR A 123 17.08 23.85 -3.57
C THR A 123 18.25 23.26 -4.33
N ARG A 124 18.15 23.21 -5.66
CA ARG A 124 19.16 22.70 -6.62
C ARG A 124 19.46 21.20 -6.56
N GLY A 125 19.49 20.58 -5.39
CA GLY A 125 19.90 19.19 -5.22
C GLY A 125 20.31 18.85 -3.79
N LEU A 126 20.80 17.63 -3.59
CA LEU A 126 21.23 17.11 -2.30
C LEU A 126 22.50 16.25 -2.46
N SER A 127 23.43 16.34 -1.51
CA SER A 127 24.56 15.42 -1.39
C SER A 127 24.40 14.53 -0.16
N VAL A 128 24.56 13.22 -0.32
CA VAL A 128 24.46 12.23 0.78
C VAL A 128 25.60 11.22 0.71
N THR A 129 25.96 10.65 1.86
CA THR A 129 26.90 9.52 1.93
C THR A 129 26.12 8.23 2.14
N VAL A 130 26.21 7.30 1.19
CA VAL A 130 25.55 6.00 1.25
C VAL A 130 26.54 4.96 1.81
N PRO A 131 26.20 4.22 2.88
CA PRO A 131 27.05 3.14 3.42
C PRO A 131 27.30 2.02 2.38
N PRO A 132 28.31 1.16 2.60
CA PRO A 132 28.60 0.05 1.69
C PRO A 132 27.47 -1.00 1.69
N ASN A 133 27.17 -1.55 0.51
CA ASN A 133 26.11 -2.56 0.31
C ASN A 133 24.73 -2.14 0.87
N ASP A 134 24.47 -0.83 0.91
CA ASP A 134 23.26 -0.25 1.51
C ASP A 134 22.60 0.77 0.56
N VAL A 135 21.43 1.25 0.98
CA VAL A 135 20.63 2.24 0.26
C VAL A 135 20.33 3.46 1.11
N ILE A 136 20.10 4.58 0.44
CA ILE A 136 19.29 5.68 0.96
C ILE A 136 18.03 5.74 0.10
N MET A 137 16.86 5.68 0.74
CA MET A 137 15.56 5.76 0.07
C MET A 137 14.84 7.02 0.54
N LEU A 138 14.50 7.88 -0.41
CA LEU A 138 13.98 9.22 -0.19
C LEU A 138 12.60 9.39 -0.84
N ARG A 139 11.78 10.25 -0.25
CA ARG A 139 10.60 10.82 -0.88
C ARG A 139 10.73 12.35 -0.94
N LEU A 140 10.51 12.91 -2.11
CA LEU A 140 10.68 14.34 -2.41
C LEU A 140 9.33 14.99 -2.65
N SER A 141 9.04 16.10 -1.98
CA SER A 141 7.76 16.81 -2.15
C SER A 141 7.91 18.31 -1.96
N ARG A 142 6.99 19.09 -2.52
CA ARG A 142 6.85 20.53 -2.22
C ARG A 142 6.21 20.77 -0.84
N SER A 143 5.54 19.77 -0.28
CA SER A 143 5.01 19.78 1.09
C SER A 143 5.87 18.92 2.02
N LYS A 144 5.85 19.22 3.32
CA LYS A 144 6.53 18.46 4.37
C LYS A 144 5.69 17.32 4.96
N ASP A 145 4.46 17.11 4.49
CA ASP A 145 3.48 16.25 5.16
C ASP A 145 3.64 14.75 4.85
N PHE A 146 4.21 14.40 3.69
CA PHE A 146 4.46 13.02 3.22
C PHE A 146 3.37 12.02 3.60
N PRO A 147 2.12 12.21 3.15
CA PRO A 147 1.00 11.39 3.55
C PRO A 147 1.18 9.93 3.07
N LEU A 148 0.84 8.98 3.94
CA LEU A 148 0.71 7.57 3.56
C LEU A 148 -0.59 7.40 2.75
N PRO A 149 -0.56 6.70 1.59
CA PRO A 149 -1.77 6.35 0.86
C PRO A 149 -2.70 5.52 1.76
N PRO A 150 -3.97 5.31 1.37
CA PRO A 150 -4.83 4.42 2.13
C PRO A 150 -4.21 3.01 2.23
N ILE A 151 -4.09 2.50 3.46
CA ILE A 151 -3.56 1.16 3.73
C ILE A 151 -4.74 0.31 4.17
N ILE A 152 -5.20 -0.54 3.26
CA ILE A 152 -6.48 -1.23 3.37
C ILE A 152 -6.26 -2.62 3.95
N SER A 153 -6.99 -2.96 5.01
CA SER A 153 -7.12 -4.34 5.48
C SER A 153 -8.58 -4.64 5.82
N ALA A 154 -8.97 -5.91 5.78
CA ALA A 154 -10.29 -6.35 6.24
C ALA A 154 -10.15 -7.35 7.38
N ASP A 155 -11.10 -7.34 8.30
CA ASP A 155 -11.17 -8.30 9.41
C ASP A 155 -11.54 -9.71 8.94
N THR A 156 -12.29 -9.84 7.84
CA THR A 156 -12.62 -11.10 7.17
C THR A 156 -12.85 -10.89 5.67
N TYR A 157 -12.74 -11.98 4.91
CA TYR A 157 -13.14 -12.09 3.50
C TYR A 157 -14.30 -13.08 3.30
N LEU A 158 -14.86 -13.61 4.40
CA LEU A 158 -15.97 -14.55 4.40
C LEU A 158 -17.02 -14.12 5.43
N ILE A 159 -18.28 -14.12 5.01
CA ILE A 159 -19.46 -14.00 5.87
C ILE A 159 -20.29 -15.27 5.69
N SER A 160 -20.42 -16.06 6.75
CA SER A 160 -21.29 -17.24 6.77
C SER A 160 -22.46 -17.02 7.72
N LEU A 161 -23.68 -17.17 7.19
CA LEU A 161 -24.93 -16.96 7.90
C LEU A 161 -25.79 -18.23 7.82
N HIS A 162 -26.51 -18.56 8.89
CA HIS A 162 -27.31 -19.77 8.98
C HIS A 162 -28.70 -19.40 9.51
N SER A 163 -29.76 -19.74 8.78
CA SER A 163 -31.13 -19.59 9.29
C SER A 163 -31.39 -20.61 10.39
N LYS A 164 -32.15 -20.21 11.42
CA LYS A 164 -32.45 -21.09 12.56
C LYS A 164 -33.81 -21.78 12.43
N SER A 165 -34.67 -21.26 11.56
CA SER A 165 -36.04 -21.69 11.34
C SER A 165 -36.31 -21.90 9.85
N SER A 166 -37.35 -22.68 9.57
CA SER A 166 -37.98 -22.81 8.25
C SER A 166 -38.93 -21.65 7.91
N LYS A 167 -39.15 -20.71 8.85
CA LYS A 167 -39.88 -19.47 8.61
C LYS A 167 -38.95 -18.39 8.04
N PRO A 168 -39.46 -17.43 7.26
CA PRO A 168 -38.67 -16.28 6.80
C PRO A 168 -38.01 -15.52 7.95
N GLU A 169 -36.71 -15.27 7.80
CA GLU A 169 -35.84 -14.59 8.77
C GLU A 169 -35.08 -13.46 8.09
N LYS A 170 -34.80 -12.40 8.85
CA LYS A 170 -33.84 -11.36 8.46
C LYS A 170 -32.55 -11.58 9.21
N LEU A 171 -31.47 -11.81 8.48
CA LEU A 171 -30.13 -12.02 9.05
C LEU A 171 -29.24 -10.84 8.71
N SER A 172 -28.22 -10.59 9.54
CA SER A 172 -27.22 -9.58 9.21
C SER A 172 -25.87 -9.92 9.82
N ALA A 173 -24.81 -9.63 9.06
CA ALA A 173 -23.43 -9.68 9.48
C ALA A 173 -22.68 -8.50 8.87
N SER A 174 -21.59 -8.08 9.50
CA SER A 174 -20.75 -7.01 8.98
C SER A 174 -19.30 -7.44 8.95
N LEU A 175 -18.57 -6.93 7.97
CA LEU A 175 -17.11 -6.90 7.98
C LEU A 175 -16.64 -5.44 8.02
N THR A 176 -15.43 -5.24 8.51
CA THR A 176 -14.81 -3.92 8.63
C THR A 176 -13.62 -3.83 7.70
N ILE A 177 -13.64 -2.84 6.81
CA ILE A 177 -12.48 -2.40 6.06
C ILE A 177 -11.78 -1.30 6.86
N HIS A 178 -10.56 -1.57 7.28
CA HIS A 178 -9.70 -0.65 8.01
C HIS A 178 -8.83 0.15 7.04
N ASN A 179 -8.60 1.42 7.37
CA ASN A 179 -7.59 2.25 6.72
C ASN A 179 -6.54 2.70 7.73
N ALA A 180 -5.37 2.07 7.71
CA ALA A 180 -4.22 2.46 8.52
C ALA A 180 -3.40 3.63 7.93
N GLY A 181 -3.77 4.08 6.73
CA GLY A 181 -3.18 5.25 6.07
C GLY A 181 -3.64 6.57 6.67
N LYS A 182 -3.00 7.66 6.23
CA LYS A 182 -3.35 9.03 6.65
C LYS A 182 -4.31 9.72 5.67
N VAL A 183 -4.32 9.27 4.41
CA VAL A 183 -5.26 9.78 3.40
C VAL A 183 -6.57 9.03 3.50
N ASP A 184 -7.66 9.78 3.32
CA ASP A 184 -9.00 9.24 3.37
C ASP A 184 -9.21 8.15 2.31
N LEU A 185 -9.88 7.05 2.71
CA LEU A 185 -10.26 5.99 1.79
C LEU A 185 -11.63 6.35 1.18
N PRO A 186 -11.73 6.51 -0.16
CA PRO A 186 -13.02 6.79 -0.79
C PRO A 186 -14.05 5.70 -0.46
N LEU A 187 -15.32 6.10 -0.33
CA LEU A 187 -16.38 5.17 0.03
C LEU A 187 -16.50 4.06 -1.03
N TRP A 188 -16.48 2.81 -0.58
CA TRP A 188 -16.69 1.65 -1.44
C TRP A 188 -18.13 1.64 -1.98
N LYS A 189 -18.31 1.06 -3.16
CA LYS A 189 -19.61 0.85 -3.79
C LYS A 189 -19.72 -0.59 -4.27
N VAL A 190 -20.91 -1.18 -4.12
CA VAL A 190 -21.20 -2.49 -4.69
C VAL A 190 -21.09 -2.43 -6.21
N HIS A 191 -20.34 -3.36 -6.78
CA HIS A 191 -20.23 -3.53 -8.22
C HIS A 191 -21.21 -4.60 -8.70
N GLY A 192 -22.00 -4.25 -9.72
CA GLY A 192 -22.92 -5.19 -10.36
C GLY A 192 -24.16 -5.52 -9.52
N PRO A 193 -25.06 -6.37 -10.07
CA PRO A 193 -26.25 -6.82 -9.35
C PRO A 193 -25.89 -7.81 -8.24
N LEU A 194 -26.59 -7.69 -7.11
CA LEU A 194 -26.56 -8.69 -6.05
C LEU A 194 -27.72 -9.68 -6.23
N PRO A 195 -27.60 -10.91 -5.69
CA PRO A 195 -28.75 -11.79 -5.58
C PRO A 195 -29.90 -11.12 -4.82
N PRO A 196 -31.16 -11.42 -5.16
CA PRO A 196 -32.32 -10.75 -4.57
C PRO A 196 -32.48 -10.96 -3.06
N TRP A 197 -31.81 -11.98 -2.50
CA TRP A 197 -31.78 -12.28 -1.07
C TRP A 197 -30.73 -11.49 -0.29
N LEU A 198 -29.82 -10.75 -0.96
CA LEU A 198 -28.71 -10.03 -0.34
C LEU A 198 -28.78 -8.53 -0.60
N PHE A 199 -28.71 -7.75 0.48
CA PHE A 199 -28.54 -6.32 0.46
C PHE A 199 -27.24 -5.94 1.17
N VAL A 200 -26.44 -5.08 0.56
CA VAL A 200 -25.18 -4.60 1.14
C VAL A 200 -25.27 -3.11 1.38
N LYS A 201 -25.05 -2.70 2.62
CA LYS A 201 -24.97 -1.30 3.03
C LYS A 201 -23.56 -0.97 3.48
N ILE A 202 -23.04 0.14 2.99
CA ILE A 202 -21.67 0.61 3.27
C ILE A 202 -21.77 1.91 4.06
N THR A 203 -21.08 1.97 5.19
CA THR A 203 -21.05 3.16 6.05
C THR A 203 -19.63 3.48 6.47
N LYS A 204 -19.33 4.77 6.66
CA LYS A 204 -18.02 5.23 7.13
C LYS A 204 -18.05 5.47 8.64
N LYS A 205 -17.03 5.00 9.35
CA LYS A 205 -16.83 5.19 10.80
C LYS A 205 -15.37 5.58 11.06
N GLY A 206 -15.10 6.88 11.17
CA GLY A 206 -13.74 7.40 11.22
C GLY A 206 -13.00 7.11 9.92
N ASN A 207 -11.80 6.50 10.02
CA ASN A 207 -11.03 6.04 8.86
C ASN A 207 -11.50 4.69 8.31
N ASN A 208 -12.36 3.96 9.03
CA ASN A 208 -12.82 2.64 8.64
C ASN A 208 -14.15 2.71 7.88
N GLN A 209 -14.46 1.65 7.14
CA GLN A 209 -15.74 1.46 6.49
C GLN A 209 -16.35 0.12 6.93
N ILE A 210 -17.62 0.14 7.30
CA ILE A 210 -18.37 -1.05 7.74
C ILE A 210 -19.27 -1.48 6.58
N ILE A 211 -19.11 -2.73 6.17
CA ILE A 211 -19.89 -3.36 5.11
C ILE A 211 -20.91 -4.29 5.79
N THR A 212 -22.15 -3.82 5.90
CA THR A 212 -23.25 -4.57 6.51
C THR A 212 -24.00 -5.34 5.43
N ASN A 213 -23.98 -6.67 5.55
CA ASN A 213 -24.71 -7.61 4.72
C ASN A 213 -26.04 -7.91 5.43
N GLN A 214 -27.14 -7.71 4.72
CA GLN A 214 -28.50 -7.94 5.21
C GLN A 214 -29.16 -8.96 4.29
N ILE A 215 -29.66 -10.03 4.88
CA ILE A 215 -30.28 -11.14 4.16
C ILE A 215 -31.75 -11.24 4.55
N ASN A 216 -32.59 -11.56 3.58
CA ASN A 216 -33.98 -11.97 3.80
C ASN A 216 -34.20 -13.36 3.21
N THR A 217 -34.56 -14.33 4.04
CA THR A 217 -34.79 -15.72 3.58
C THR A 217 -36.19 -15.95 3.01
N ALA A 218 -37.06 -14.92 3.00
CA ALA A 218 -38.38 -15.02 2.40
C ALA A 218 -38.32 -15.45 0.93
N GLY A 219 -39.00 -16.54 0.58
CA GLY A 219 -39.06 -17.08 -0.78
C GLY A 219 -37.86 -17.95 -1.18
N LEU A 220 -36.90 -18.19 -0.28
CA LEU A 220 -35.82 -19.13 -0.52
C LEU A 220 -36.25 -20.55 -0.11
N SER A 221 -35.84 -21.54 -0.90
CA SER A 221 -35.94 -22.95 -0.52
C SER A 221 -34.81 -23.35 0.45
N PRO A 222 -35.01 -24.39 1.29
CA PRO A 222 -33.92 -24.95 2.09
C PRO A 222 -32.72 -25.33 1.22
N GLY A 223 -31.52 -25.02 1.68
CA GLY A 223 -30.28 -25.27 0.95
C GLY A 223 -29.19 -24.22 1.18
N TYR A 224 -28.11 -24.37 0.43
CA TYR A 224 -26.94 -23.49 0.47
C TYR A 224 -26.96 -22.48 -0.68
N TYR A 225 -26.73 -21.22 -0.34
CA TYR A 225 -26.61 -20.11 -1.26
C TYR A 225 -25.23 -19.48 -1.09
N HIS A 226 -24.63 -19.09 -2.20
CA HIS A 226 -23.31 -18.49 -2.23
C HIS A 226 -23.28 -17.36 -3.25
N THR A 227 -22.58 -16.28 -2.93
CA THR A 227 -22.23 -15.23 -3.88
C THR A 227 -20.91 -14.57 -3.48
N ILE A 228 -20.20 -14.08 -4.48
CA ILE A 228 -19.07 -13.16 -4.27
C ILE A 228 -19.61 -11.74 -4.37
N VAL A 229 -19.31 -10.91 -3.38
CA VAL A 229 -19.57 -9.47 -3.45
C VAL A 229 -18.29 -8.78 -3.87
N ARG A 230 -18.38 -8.04 -4.97
CA ARG A 230 -17.34 -7.12 -5.41
C ARG A 230 -17.71 -5.71 -4.97
N LEU A 231 -16.77 -5.05 -4.29
CA LEU A 231 -16.82 -3.63 -4.03
C LEU A 231 -15.73 -2.95 -4.87
N ASP A 232 -16.04 -1.78 -5.42
CA ASP A 232 -15.05 -0.92 -6.07
C ASP A 232 -14.99 0.44 -5.36
N ASN A 233 -13.81 1.07 -5.36
CA ASN A 233 -13.67 2.48 -5.06
C ASN A 233 -12.99 3.22 -6.23
N THR A 234 -13.21 4.52 -6.29
CA THR A 234 -12.69 5.39 -7.36
C THR A 234 -11.78 6.45 -6.76
N GLU A 235 -10.66 6.72 -7.41
CA GLU A 235 -9.75 7.77 -6.99
C GLU A 235 -10.46 9.14 -7.09
N PRO A 236 -10.41 10.00 -6.04
CA PRO A 236 -11.24 11.19 -5.97
C PRO A 236 -11.00 12.22 -7.07
N ILE A 237 -9.78 12.35 -7.59
CA ILE A 237 -9.36 13.42 -8.49
C ILE A 237 -9.56 13.01 -9.96
N SER A 238 -8.89 11.97 -10.41
CA SER A 238 -8.92 11.40 -11.77
C SER A 238 -10.17 10.59 -12.08
N LYS A 239 -10.95 10.18 -11.05
CA LYS A 239 -12.12 9.30 -11.17
C LYS A 239 -11.83 7.91 -11.74
N ARG A 240 -10.56 7.51 -11.82
CA ARG A 240 -10.17 6.17 -12.28
C ARG A 240 -10.47 5.13 -11.19
N PRO A 241 -10.67 3.85 -11.56
CA PRO A 241 -10.72 2.76 -10.59
C PRO A 241 -9.46 2.77 -9.73
N MET A 242 -9.63 2.64 -8.41
CA MET A 242 -8.52 2.69 -7.46
C MET A 242 -8.23 1.30 -6.88
N SER A 243 -9.24 0.63 -6.34
CA SER A 243 -9.12 -0.69 -5.73
C SER A 243 -10.43 -1.46 -5.89
N ALA A 244 -10.29 -2.78 -5.95
CA ALA A 244 -11.41 -3.72 -5.90
C ALA A 244 -11.24 -4.61 -4.67
N PHE A 245 -12.33 -4.87 -3.95
CA PHE A 245 -12.38 -5.73 -2.78
C PHE A 245 -13.42 -6.80 -3.01
N TYR A 246 -13.04 -8.05 -2.77
CA TYR A 246 -13.88 -9.22 -2.97
C TYR A 246 -14.03 -9.93 -1.64
N TYR A 247 -15.25 -10.33 -1.31
CA TYR A 247 -15.52 -11.21 -0.18
C TYR A 247 -16.67 -12.15 -0.51
N GLU A 248 -16.71 -13.28 0.18
CA GLU A 248 -17.72 -14.30 0.00
C GLU A 248 -18.85 -14.15 1.01
N VAL A 249 -20.08 -14.40 0.55
CA VAL A 249 -21.26 -14.49 1.40
C VAL A 249 -21.89 -15.85 1.19
N GLU A 250 -21.89 -16.63 2.26
CA GLU A 250 -22.53 -17.93 2.36
C GLU A 250 -23.79 -17.84 3.23
N LEU A 251 -24.85 -18.47 2.78
CA LEU A 251 -26.11 -18.57 3.50
C LEU A 251 -26.60 -20.02 3.46
N GLU A 252 -26.79 -20.61 4.64
CA GLU A 252 -27.55 -21.85 4.80
C GLU A 252 -28.98 -21.51 5.22
N VAL A 253 -29.97 -22.02 4.46
CA VAL A 253 -31.40 -21.90 4.76
C VAL A 253 -31.94 -23.27 5.17
N LYS A 254 -32.56 -23.33 6.35
CA LYS A 254 -33.26 -24.52 6.87
C LYS A 254 -34.67 -24.69 6.31
#